data_AF-A0A533YIA1-F1
#
_entry.id   AF-A0A533YIA1-F1
#
_cell.length_a   1.000
_cell.length_b   1.000
_cell.length_c   1.000
_cell.angle_alpha   90.00
_cell.angle_beta   90.00
_cell.angle_gamma   90.00
#
_symmetry.space_group_name_H-M   'P 1'
#
loop_
_entity.id
_entity.type
_entity.pdbx_description
1 polymer ?
#
loop_
_entity_poly.entity_id
_entity_poly.type
_entity_poly.pdbx_seq_one_letter_code
_entity_poly.pdbx_strand_id
1 'polypeptide(L)'
;MGGFIADRSGGLRVLSLLYPAIAAFTGVASVLFPFPVALAALFLAMACLGMGNGVIFQVVPQRFRREIGTISGLVGAAGGIGGFLLPSLLGLFKDLSGTYTTGFAIFAAVCILIMPVVMVFWRPGLQDMIPRI
;
A
#
# COMPACT_ATOMS: atom_id res chain seq x y z
N MET A 1 12.00 9.61 0.09
CA MET A 1 12.45 8.88 -1.12
C MET A 1 11.30 8.57 -2.08
N GLY A 2 10.20 7.95 -1.64
CA GLY A 2 9.06 7.66 -2.53
C GLY A 2 8.45 8.87 -3.23
N GLY A 3 8.33 9.99 -2.51
CA GLY A 3 7.81 11.21 -3.10
C GLY A 3 8.70 11.80 -4.21
N PHE A 4 10.02 11.77 -4.02
CA PHE A 4 10.96 12.23 -5.04
C PHE A 4 10.94 11.35 -6.32
N ILE A 5 10.70 10.05 -6.16
CA ILE A 5 10.56 9.11 -7.30
C ILE A 5 9.21 9.31 -8.00
N ALA A 6 8.15 9.61 -7.25
CA ALA A 6 6.82 9.91 -7.79
C ALA A 6 6.77 11.23 -8.57
N ASP A 7 7.51 12.25 -8.15
CA ASP A 7 7.60 13.54 -8.84
C ASP A 7 8.20 13.42 -10.26
N ARG A 8 9.03 12.39 -10.52
CA ARG A 8 9.69 12.20 -11.82
C ARG A 8 8.99 11.21 -12.75
N SER A 9 8.35 10.18 -12.18
CA SER A 9 7.80 9.05 -12.94
C SER A 9 6.27 9.01 -13.00
N GLY A 10 5.58 9.91 -12.28
CA GLY A 10 4.14 9.93 -12.10
C GLY A 10 3.71 8.98 -10.99
N GLY A 11 3.16 9.54 -9.90
CA GLY A 11 2.88 8.79 -8.68
C GLY A 11 2.02 7.52 -8.88
N LEU A 12 0.99 7.56 -9.74
CA LEU A 12 0.18 6.37 -10.04
C LEU A 12 0.97 5.23 -10.69
N ARG A 13 1.97 5.51 -11.53
CA ARG A 13 2.83 4.47 -12.13
C ARG A 13 3.73 3.83 -11.06
N VAL A 14 4.27 4.65 -10.16
CA VAL A 14 5.08 4.15 -9.04
C VAL A 14 4.22 3.25 -8.13
N LEU A 15 2.99 3.65 -7.84
CA LEU A 15 2.08 2.88 -7.03
C LEU A 15 1.71 1.52 -7.66
N SER A 16 1.52 1.47 -8.98
CA SER A 16 1.28 0.21 -9.71
C SER A 16 2.45 -0.78 -9.66
N LEU A 17 3.68 -0.30 -9.45
CA LEU A 17 4.86 -1.14 -9.28
C LEU A 17 5.09 -1.53 -7.81
N LEU A 18 4.73 -0.66 -6.87
CA LEU A 18 4.92 -0.91 -5.45
C LEU A 18 3.96 -1.96 -4.88
N TYR A 19 2.67 -1.94 -5.24
CA TYR A 19 1.72 -2.95 -4.77
C TYR A 19 2.11 -4.41 -5.09
N PRO A 20 2.53 -4.76 -6.32
CA PRO A 20 2.97 -6.12 -6.61
C PRO A 20 4.29 -6.45 -5.90
N ALA A 21 5.19 -5.48 -5.73
CA ALA A 21 6.41 -5.69 -4.95
C ALA A 21 6.11 -5.99 -3.48
N ILE A 22 5.19 -5.24 -2.85
CA ILE A 22 4.73 -5.49 -1.49
C ILE A 22 4.12 -6.89 -1.39
N ALA A 23 3.22 -7.24 -2.32
CA ALA A 23 2.59 -8.56 -2.34
C ALA A 23 3.61 -9.70 -2.50
N ALA A 24 4.65 -9.52 -3.33
CA ALA A 24 5.71 -10.50 -3.52
C ALA A 24 6.53 -10.68 -2.24
N PHE A 25 6.97 -9.59 -1.60
CA PHE A 25 7.79 -9.66 -0.39
C PHE A 25 7.02 -10.21 0.81
N THR A 26 5.75 -9.83 0.98
CA THR A 26 4.91 -10.36 2.05
C THR A 26 4.48 -11.79 1.77
N GLY A 27 4.29 -12.17 0.50
CA GLY A 27 4.11 -13.56 0.08
C GLY A 27 5.32 -14.43 0.41
N VAL A 28 6.55 -13.94 0.16
CA VAL A 28 7.78 -14.62 0.58
C VAL A 28 7.84 -14.74 2.10
N ALA A 29 7.49 -13.68 2.85
CA ALA A 29 7.44 -13.74 4.31
C ALA A 29 6.36 -14.68 4.86
N SER A 30 5.32 -14.97 4.08
CA SER A 30 4.27 -15.93 4.41
C SER A 30 4.71 -17.38 4.24
N VAL A 31 5.68 -17.65 3.37
CA VAL A 31 6.28 -18.98 3.23
C VAL A 31 7.30 -19.13 4.37
N LEU A 32 7.29 -20.25 5.08
CA LEU A 32 8.16 -20.57 6.22
C LEU A 32 9.64 -20.72 5.78
N PHE A 33 10.23 -19.66 5.26
CA PHE A 33 11.62 -19.58 4.84
C PHE A 33 12.55 -19.40 6.05
N PRO A 34 13.86 -19.68 5.88
CA PRO A 34 14.87 -19.39 6.90
C PRO A 34 14.78 -17.94 7.38
N PHE A 35 14.99 -17.75 8.68
CA PHE A 35 14.88 -16.45 9.36
C PHE A 35 15.52 -15.26 8.60
N PRO A 36 16.75 -15.37 8.03
CA PRO A 36 17.36 -14.24 7.31
C PRO A 36 16.59 -13.81 6.06
N VAL A 37 15.99 -14.76 5.34
CA VAL A 37 15.24 -14.51 4.10
C VAL A 37 13.92 -13.83 4.42
N ALA A 38 13.20 -14.34 5.42
CA ALA A 38 11.95 -13.74 5.88
C ALA A 38 12.19 -12.31 6.41
N LEU A 39 13.26 -12.10 7.17
CA LEU A 39 13.62 -10.79 7.69
C LEU A 39 13.93 -9.79 6.56
N ALA A 40 14.76 -10.18 5.59
CA ALA A 40 15.08 -9.34 4.43
C ALA A 40 13.83 -8.99 3.62
N ALA A 41 12.95 -9.96 3.38
CA ALA A 41 11.69 -9.74 2.69
C ALA A 41 10.79 -8.73 3.44
N LEU A 42 10.70 -8.83 4.77
CA LEU A 42 9.92 -7.89 5.58
C LEU A 42 10.50 -6.47 5.52
N PHE A 43 11.81 -6.30 5.60
CA PHE A 43 12.43 -4.97 5.45
C PHE A 43 12.16 -4.37 4.07
N LEU A 44 12.23 -5.16 3.00
CA LEU A 44 11.89 -4.72 1.65
C LEU A 44 10.40 -4.35 1.53
N ALA A 45 9.50 -5.16 2.10
CA ALA A 45 8.08 -4.85 2.16
C ALA A 45 7.81 -3.53 2.89
N MET A 46 8.44 -3.30 4.03
CA MET A 46 8.32 -2.05 4.80
C MET A 46 8.86 -0.84 4.02
N ALA A 47 9.98 -1.01 3.30
CA ALA A 47 10.51 0.04 2.44
C ALA A 47 9.53 0.39 1.30
N CYS A 48 8.94 -0.60 0.65
CA CYS A 48 7.93 -0.39 -0.39
C CYS A 48 6.65 0.26 0.15
N LEU A 49 6.19 -0.15 1.34
CA LEU A 49 5.03 0.46 2.02
C LEU A 49 5.29 1.92 2.37
N GLY A 50 6.45 2.23 2.95
CA GLY A 50 6.86 3.61 3.24
C GLY A 50 6.96 4.46 1.98
N MET A 51 7.45 3.86 0.88
CA MET A 51 7.46 4.51 -0.43
C MET A 51 6.03 4.81 -0.92
N GLY A 52 5.14 3.83 -0.87
CA GLY A 52 3.75 3.93 -1.31
C GLY A 52 2.97 5.00 -0.56
N ASN A 53 3.13 5.07 0.77
CA ASN A 53 2.54 6.13 1.58
C ASN A 53 3.01 7.52 1.12
N GLY A 54 4.31 7.68 0.88
CA GLY A 54 4.87 8.94 0.36
C GLY A 54 4.28 9.34 -1.00
N VAL A 55 4.01 8.37 -1.88
CA VAL A 55 3.33 8.61 -3.16
C VAL A 55 1.87 9.03 -2.96
N ILE A 56 1.13 8.35 -2.08
CA ILE A 56 -0.29 8.65 -1.81
C ILE A 56 -0.43 10.07 -1.26
N PHE A 57 0.41 10.46 -0.30
CA PHE A 57 0.41 11.81 0.28
C PHE A 57 0.78 12.91 -0.71
N GLN A 58 1.38 12.58 -1.86
CA GLN A 58 1.59 13.54 -2.94
C GLN A 58 0.45 13.54 -3.96
N VAL A 59 0.03 12.36 -4.42
CA VAL A 59 -0.94 12.23 -5.51
C VAL A 59 -2.32 12.72 -5.10
N VAL A 60 -2.76 12.44 -3.87
CA VAL A 60 -4.12 12.76 -3.45
C VAL A 60 -4.33 14.27 -3.29
N PRO A 61 -3.47 15.03 -2.57
CA PRO A 61 -3.62 16.49 -2.46
C PRO A 61 -3.51 17.22 -3.80
N GLN A 62 -2.69 16.72 -4.72
CA GLN A 62 -2.55 17.30 -6.06
C GLN A 62 -3.84 17.19 -6.88
N ARG A 63 -4.68 16.16 -6.64
CA ARG A 63 -5.97 15.96 -7.31
C ARG A 63 -7.07 16.84 -6.73
N PHE A 64 -7.06 17.07 -5.41
CA PHE A 64 -8.10 17.83 -4.69
C PHE A 64 -7.57 19.16 -4.14
N ARG A 65 -7.05 20.02 -5.03
CA ARG A 65 -6.36 21.26 -4.62
C ARG A 65 -7.22 22.25 -3.83
N ARG A 66 -8.53 22.23 -4.03
CA ARG A 66 -9.48 23.09 -3.30
C ARG A 66 -9.64 22.69 -1.83
N GLU A 67 -9.43 21.42 -1.50
CA GLU A 67 -9.77 20.83 -0.20
C GLU A 67 -8.58 20.04 0.40
N ILE A 68 -7.36 20.51 0.13
CA ILE A 68 -6.12 19.81 0.51
C ILE A 68 -6.10 19.43 2.00
N GLY A 69 -6.50 20.34 2.88
CA GLY A 69 -6.51 20.10 4.33
C GLY A 69 -7.45 18.96 4.73
N THR A 70 -8.70 19.02 4.27
CA THR A 70 -9.74 18.02 4.57
C THR A 70 -9.37 16.65 4.03
N ILE A 71 -8.93 16.59 2.76
CA ILE A 71 -8.59 15.34 2.10
C ILE A 71 -7.33 14.70 2.70
N SER A 72 -6.28 15.50 2.98
CA SER A 72 -5.06 14.99 3.63
C SER A 72 -5.36 14.49 5.05
N GLY A 73 -6.25 15.16 5.77
CA GLY A 73 -6.74 14.72 7.08
C GLY A 73 -7.48 13.39 7.00
N LEU A 74 -8.40 13.23 6.04
CA LEU A 74 -9.12 11.98 5.81
C LEU A 74 -8.18 10.82 5.45
N VAL A 75 -7.23 11.05 4.53
CA VAL A 75 -6.22 10.06 4.15
C VAL A 75 -5.33 9.70 5.34
N GLY A 76 -4.94 10.68 6.15
CA GLY A 76 -4.18 10.45 7.38
C GLY A 76 -4.94 9.60 8.39
N ALA A 77 -6.23 9.88 8.60
CA ALA A 77 -7.09 9.09 9.48
C ALA A 77 -7.27 7.66 8.98
N ALA A 78 -7.55 7.47 7.69
CA ALA A 78 -7.66 6.15 7.06
C ALA A 78 -6.32 5.37 7.16
N GLY A 79 -5.19 6.05 6.96
CA GLY A 79 -3.85 5.49 7.12
C GLY A 79 -3.57 5.07 8.57
N GLY A 80 -4.00 5.87 9.56
CA GLY A 80 -3.91 5.54 10.98
C GLY A 80 -4.72 4.28 11.35
N ILE A 81 -5.95 4.19 10.84
CA ILE A 81 -6.82 3.00 11.04
C ILE A 81 -6.17 1.76 10.43
N GLY A 82 -5.69 1.84 9.19
CA GLY A 82 -5.00 0.72 8.54
C GLY A 82 -3.71 0.31 9.26
N GLY A 83 -2.93 1.31 9.72
CA GLY A 83 -1.70 1.10 10.49
C GLY A 83 -1.91 0.44 11.85
N PHE A 84 -3.09 0.61 12.45
CA PHE A 84 -3.49 -0.08 13.68
C PHE A 84 -4.07 -1.47 13.41
N LEU A 85 -4.94 -1.61 12.40
CA LEU A 85 -5.61 -2.86 12.07
C LEU A 85 -4.62 -3.94 11.61
N LEU A 86 -3.63 -3.58 10.78
CA LEU A 86 -2.72 -4.55 10.19
C LEU A 86 -1.90 -5.32 11.25
N PRO A 87 -1.18 -4.67 12.19
CA PRO A 87 -0.49 -5.37 13.28
C PRO A 87 -1.45 -6.13 14.20
N SER A 88 -2.64 -5.58 14.46
CA SER A 88 -3.64 -6.21 15.32
C SER A 88 -4.16 -7.52 14.73
N LEU A 89 -4.45 -7.55 13.43
CA LEU A 89 -4.85 -8.74 12.70
C LEU A 89 -3.71 -9.76 12.60
N LEU A 90 -2.48 -9.31 12.34
CA LEU A 90 -1.30 -10.19 12.35
C LEU A 90 -1.10 -10.86 13.73
N GLY A 91 -1.29 -10.10 14.82
CA GLY A 91 -1.29 -10.62 16.18
C GLY A 91 -2.40 -11.65 16.42
N LEU A 92 -3.63 -11.31 16.05
CA LEU A 92 -4.79 -12.22 16.17
C LEU A 92 -4.56 -13.53 15.41
N PHE A 93 -4.07 -13.47 14.17
CA PHE A 93 -3.78 -14.68 13.40
C PHE A 93 -2.60 -15.47 13.97
N LYS A 94 -1.63 -14.81 14.60
CA LYS A 94 -0.57 -15.50 15.34
C LYS A 94 -1.14 -16.26 16.55
N ASP A 95 -2.05 -15.64 17.29
CA ASP A 95 -2.67 -16.25 18.47
C ASP A 95 -3.56 -17.45 18.09
N LEU A 96 -4.27 -17.35 16.96
CA LEU A 96 -5.16 -18.42 16.47
C LEU A 96 -4.43 -19.54 15.73
N SER A 97 -3.51 -19.20 14.82
CA SER A 97 -2.82 -20.17 13.93
C SER A 97 -1.43 -20.58 14.46
N GLY A 98 -0.95 -19.98 15.55
CA GLY A 98 0.39 -20.18 16.10
C GLY A 98 1.52 -19.54 15.28
N THR A 99 1.24 -19.00 14.09
CA THR A 99 2.24 -18.40 13.19
C THR A 99 1.70 -17.15 12.50
N TYR A 100 2.61 -16.30 12.00
CA TYR A 100 2.25 -15.10 11.24
C TYR A 100 1.96 -15.36 9.75
N THR A 101 2.12 -16.61 9.30
CA THR A 101 2.03 -17.00 7.89
C THR A 101 0.67 -16.61 7.29
N THR A 102 -0.42 -16.97 7.96
CA THR A 102 -1.79 -16.65 7.56
C THR A 102 -2.02 -15.15 7.43
N GLY A 103 -1.49 -14.36 8.37
CA GLY A 103 -1.62 -12.91 8.33
C GLY A 103 -0.84 -12.27 7.18
N PHE A 104 0.36 -12.75 6.88
CA PHE A 104 1.12 -12.29 5.71
C PHE A 104 0.50 -12.72 4.39
N ALA A 105 -0.06 -13.93 4.29
CA ALA A 105 -0.80 -14.40 3.12
C ALA A 105 -2.02 -13.52 2.82
N ILE A 106 -2.82 -13.22 3.85
CA ILE A 106 -3.98 -12.34 3.72
C ILE A 106 -3.55 -10.94 3.29
N PHE A 107 -2.47 -10.41 3.87
CA PHE A 107 -1.96 -9.10 3.48
C PHE A 107 -1.49 -9.06 2.03
N ALA A 108 -0.78 -10.09 1.56
CA ALA A 108 -0.41 -10.25 0.15
C ALA A 108 -1.64 -10.29 -0.77
N ALA A 109 -2.69 -11.05 -0.37
CA ALA A 109 -3.94 -11.13 -1.13
C ALA A 109 -4.65 -9.77 -1.23
N VAL A 110 -4.71 -9.00 -0.14
CA VAL A 110 -5.27 -7.64 -0.14
C VAL A 110 -4.48 -6.71 -1.09
N CYS A 111 -3.14 -6.79 -1.08
CA CYS A 111 -2.31 -6.02 -2.00
C CYS A 111 -2.56 -6.37 -3.47
N ILE A 112 -2.82 -7.64 -3.80
CA ILE A 112 -3.19 -8.05 -5.16
C ILE A 112 -4.59 -7.52 -5.52
N LEU A 113 -5.54 -7.62 -4.59
CA LEU A 113 -6.93 -7.21 -4.81
C LEU A 113 -7.07 -5.71 -5.06
N ILE A 114 -6.17 -4.89 -4.49
CA ILE A 114 -6.20 -3.44 -4.70
C ILE A 114 -5.52 -2.99 -6.00
N MET A 115 -4.67 -3.82 -6.62
CA MET A 115 -4.04 -3.51 -7.91
C MET A 115 -5.03 -3.11 -9.02
N PRO A 116 -6.14 -3.83 -9.29
CA PRO A 116 -7.10 -3.43 -10.31
C PRO A 116 -7.74 -2.07 -10.01
N VAL A 117 -7.95 -1.71 -8.73
CA VAL A 117 -8.44 -0.38 -8.35
C VAL A 117 -7.44 0.69 -8.78
N VAL A 118 -6.15 0.50 -8.50
CA VAL A 118 -5.08 1.41 -8.92
C VAL A 118 -5.02 1.52 -10.45
N MET A 119 -5.21 0.41 -11.18
CA MET A 119 -5.24 0.41 -12.65
C MET A 119 -6.47 1.13 -13.22
N VAL A 120 -7.63 1.05 -12.57
CA VAL A 120 -8.84 1.80 -12.97
C VAL A 120 -8.60 3.30 -12.84
N PHE A 121 -8.01 3.75 -11.73
CA PHE A 121 -7.60 5.15 -11.55
C PHE A 121 -6.50 5.59 -12.53
N TRP A 122 -5.73 4.64 -13.09
CA TRP A 122 -4.72 4.91 -14.11
C TRP A 122 -5.30 5.18 -15.51
N ARG A 123 -6.48 4.64 -15.85
CA ARG A 123 -7.08 4.80 -17.20
C ARG A 123 -7.49 6.27 -17.45
N PRO A 124 -6.89 6.95 -18.46
CA PRO A 124 -7.19 8.36 -18.75
C PRO A 124 -8.67 8.63 -19.05
N GLY A 125 -9.36 7.70 -19.71
CA GLY A 125 -10.73 7.91 -20.20
C GLY A 125 -11.84 7.96 -19.14
N LEU A 126 -11.60 7.54 -17.89
CA LEU A 126 -12.58 7.72 -16.80
C LEU A 126 -12.42 9.07 -16.08
N GLN A 127 -11.30 9.78 -16.30
CA GLN A 127 -11.04 11.06 -15.64
C GLN A 127 -11.94 12.19 -16.16
N ASP A 128 -12.52 12.00 -17.35
CA ASP A 128 -13.48 12.91 -17.97
C ASP A 128 -14.94 12.58 -17.57
N MET A 129 -15.21 11.39 -17.01
CA MET A 129 -16.55 10.96 -16.57
C MET A 129 -16.83 11.23 -15.09
N ILE A 130 -15.79 11.51 -14.29
CA ILE A 130 -15.95 11.88 -12.88
C ILE A 130 -16.08 13.41 -12.84
N PRO A 131 -17.24 13.96 -12.44
CA PRO A 131 -17.43 15.40 -12.39
C PRO A 131 -16.36 16.02 -11.49
N ARG A 132 -15.63 17.00 -12.01
CA ARG A 132 -14.71 17.83 -11.24
C ARG A 132 -15.56 18.71 -10.32
N ILE A 133 -15.70 18.27 -9.06
CA ILE A 133 -16.29 19.06 -7.98
C ILE A 133 -15.23 20.05 -7.48
#